data_AF-A0A091VH07-F1
#
_entry.id   AF-A0A091VH07-F1
#
_cell.length_a   1.000
_cell.length_b   1.000
_cell.length_c   1.000
_cell.angle_alpha   90.00
_cell.angle_beta   90.00
_cell.angle_gamma   90.00
#
_symmetry.space_group_name_H-M   'P 1'
#
loop_
_entity.id
_entity.type
_entity.pdbx_description
1 polymer ?
#
loop_
_entity_poly.entity_id
_entity_poly.type
_entity_poly.pdbx_seq_one_letter_code
_entity_poly.pdbx_strand_id
1 'polypeptide(L)' 'MTSLVDMPLNYEKMFAHRFTSDDEEYQEYLKRPADPPPIVEEWRNRSGGNQRNRDRY' A
#
# COMPACT_ATOMS: atom_id res chain seq x y z
N MET A 1 -34.34 -1.94 -1.36
CA MET A 1 -33.34 -1.64 -2.41
C MET A 1 -33.18 -0.14 -2.44
N THR A 2 -32.11 0.42 -1.88
CA THR A 2 -31.84 1.86 -1.91
C THR A 2 -31.62 2.29 -3.36
N SER A 3 -32.32 3.33 -3.80
CA SER A 3 -32.25 3.81 -5.19
C SER A 3 -30.89 4.47 -5.44
N LEU A 4 -30.44 4.52 -6.71
CA LEU A 4 -29.19 5.19 -7.10
C LEU A 4 -29.16 6.68 -6.71
N VAL A 5 -30.32 7.28 -6.43
CA VAL A 5 -30.46 8.68 -6.02
C VAL A 5 -30.29 8.87 -4.50
N ASP A 6 -30.72 7.88 -3.70
CA ASP A 6 -30.54 7.90 -2.24
C ASP A 6 -29.12 7.51 -1.79
N MET A 7 -28.41 6.76 -2.62
CA MET A 7 -27.08 6.24 -2.32
C MET A 7 -25.99 7.34 -2.20
N PRO A 8 -25.83 8.27 -3.17
CA PRO A 8 -24.78 9.29 -3.11
C PRO A 8 -25.01 10.30 -1.97
N LEU A 9 -26.26 10.72 -1.74
CA LEU A 9 -26.62 11.65 -0.66
C LEU A 9 -26.32 11.09 0.74
N ASN A 10 -26.38 9.77 0.88
CA ASN A 10 -26.02 9.10 2.12
C ASN A 10 -24.50 9.10 2.33
N TYR A 11 -23.72 8.77 1.29
CA TYR A 11 -22.26 8.78 1.39
C TYR A 11 -21.68 10.17 1.64
N GLU A 12 -22.21 11.21 1.01
CA GLU A 12 -21.77 12.60 1.27
C GLU A 12 -21.97 12.99 2.74
N LYS A 13 -23.04 12.53 3.38
CA LYS A 13 -23.28 12.77 4.81
C LYS A 13 -22.40 11.90 5.70
N MET A 14 -22.24 10.62 5.36
CA MET A 14 -21.41 9.68 6.14
C MET A 14 -19.93 10.05 6.11
N PHE A 15 -19.45 10.59 5.00
CA PHE A 15 -18.06 10.96 4.77
C PHE A 15 -17.84 12.48 4.72
N ALA A 16 -18.75 13.27 5.33
CA ALA A 16 -18.70 14.73 5.29
C ALA A 16 -17.38 15.31 5.83
N HIS A 17 -16.74 14.60 6.76
CA HIS A 17 -15.47 14.99 7.36
C HIS A 17 -14.24 14.38 6.66
N ARG A 18 -14.40 13.63 5.57
CA ARG A 18 -13.29 12.91 4.93
C ARG A 18 -12.14 13.86 4.59
N PHE A 19 -10.93 13.48 5.00
CA PHE A 19 -9.69 14.26 4.79
C PHE A 19 -9.65 15.63 5.51
N THR A 20 -10.53 15.89 6.47
CA THR A 20 -10.45 17.09 7.31
C THR A 20 -9.74 16.81 8.62
N SER A 21 -9.67 17.81 9.50
CA SER A 21 -9.12 17.66 10.85
C SER A 21 -9.98 16.80 11.77
N ASP A 22 -11.27 16.65 11.45
CA ASP A 22 -12.22 15.85 12.24
C ASP A 22 -12.19 14.35 11.86
N ASP A 23 -11.49 14.00 10.78
CA ASP A 23 -11.31 12.62 10.33
C ASP A 23 -10.18 11.95 11.12
N GLU A 24 -10.56 11.21 12.16
CA GLU A 24 -9.61 10.52 13.05
C GLU A 24 -8.68 9.56 12.28
N GLU A 25 -9.20 8.81 11.30
CA GLU A 25 -8.42 7.88 10.50
C GLU A 25 -7.38 8.60 9.65
N TYR A 26 -7.78 9.72 9.03
CA TYR A 26 -6.86 10.54 8.24
C TYR A 26 -5.78 11.20 9.12
N GLN A 27 -6.17 11.72 10.29
CA GLN A 27 -5.21 12.32 11.23
C GLN A 27 -4.22 11.28 11.78
N GLU A 28 -4.65 10.04 11.98
CA GLU A 28 -3.75 8.95 12.36
C GLU A 28 -2.80 8.57 11.20
N TYR A 29 -3.32 8.53 9.97
CA TYR A 29 -2.50 8.28 8.78
C TYR A 29 -1.38 9.32 8.60
N LEU A 30 -1.67 10.61 8.84
CA LEU A 30 -0.67 11.69 8.76
C LEU A 30 0.48 11.53 9.77
N LYS A 31 0.26 10.84 10.89
CA LYS A 31 1.30 10.58 11.90
C LYS A 31 2.22 9.42 11.50
N ARG A 32 1.81 8.58 10.55
CA ARG A 32 2.57 7.41 10.14
C ARG A 32 3.84 7.86 9.40
N PRO A 33 5.02 7.32 9.75
CA PRO A 33 6.21 7.55 8.95
C PRO A 33 6.03 6.94 7.55
N ALA A 34 6.77 7.46 6.57
CA ALA A 34 6.77 6.87 5.23
C ALA A 34 7.21 5.40 5.31
N ASP A 35 6.35 4.49 4.86
CA ASP A 35 6.68 3.07 4.85
C ASP A 35 7.85 2.83 3.88
N PRO A 36 8.92 2.15 4.33
CA PRO A 36 10.00 1.78 3.42
C PRO A 36 9.45 0.80 2.37
N PRO A 37 9.96 0.86 1.12
CA PRO A 37 9.56 -0.09 0.09
C PRO A 37 9.90 -1.52 0.55
N PRO A 38 9.07 -2.52 0.17
CA PRO A 38 9.31 -3.90 0.59
C PRO A 38 10.62 -4.41 -0.01
N ILE A 39 11.52 -4.88 0.85
CA ILE A 39 12.75 -5.55 0.44
C ILE A 39 12.48 -7.04 0.44
N VAL A 40 12.77 -7.70 -0.67
CA VAL A 40 12.65 -9.16 -0.78
C VAL A 40 14.05 -9.76 -0.77
N GLU A 41 14.43 -10.36 0.35
CA GLU A 41 15.68 -11.11 0.46
C GLU A 41 15.63 -12.36 -0.42
N GLU A 42 16.79 -12.76 -0.95
CA GLU A 42 16.95 -14.02 -1.67
C GLU A 42 16.03 -14.23 -2.90
N TRP A 43 15.49 -13.14 -3.47
CA TRP A 43 14.55 -13.17 -4.62
C TRP A 43 15.04 -14.02 -5.82
N ARG A 44 16.36 -14.20 -5.95
CA ARG A 44 16.98 -15.03 -6.98
C ARG A 44 18.00 -16.04 -6.46
N ASN A 45 17.80 -16.60 -5.26
CA ASN A 45 18.56 -17.79 -4.84
C ASN A 45 18.13 -19.02 -5.64
N ARG A 46 18.61 -19.07 -6.89
CA ARG A 46 18.81 -20.32 -7.62
C ARG A 46 20.29 -20.61 -7.58
N SER A 47 20.65 -21.75 -7.02
CA SER A 47 21.82 -22.53 -7.43
C SER A 47 21.81 -22.75 -8.96
N GLY A 48 22.13 -21.73 -9.75
CA GLY A 48 21.87 -21.76 -11.19
C GLY A 48 22.27 -20.49 -11.94
N GLY A 49 23.37 -19.84 -11.57
CA GLY A 49 23.84 -18.64 -12.25
C GLY A 49 25.33 -18.38 -12.11
N ASN A 50 26.11 -19.01 -13.00
CA ASN A 50 27.47 -18.62 -13.40
C ASN A 50 28.66 -19.08 -12.54
N GLN A 51 28.92 -20.40 -12.48
CA GLN A 51 30.29 -20.91 -12.37
C GLN A 51 31.06 -20.73 -13.70
N ARG A 52 31.07 -19.52 -14.25
CA ARG A 52 32.05 -19.16 -15.28
C ARG A 52 33.32 -18.81 -14.52
N ASN A 53 34.22 -19.79 -14.43
CA ASN A 53 35.68 -19.68 -14.21
C ASN A 53 36.18 -20.89 -13.40
N ARG A 54 36.01 -22.11 -13.93
CA ARG A 54 36.76 -23.28 -13.43
C ARG A 54 37.63 -23.93 -14.49
N ASP A 55 38.14 -23.11 -15.42
CA ASP A 55 39.22 -23.47 -16.33
C ASP A 55 40.31 -22.41 -16.25
N ARG A 56 41.13 -22.42 -15.19
CA ARG A 56 42.53 -21.95 -15.23
C ARG A 56 43.35 -22.67 -14.15
N TYR A 57 44.31 -23.45 -14.64
CA TYR A 57 45.33 -24.30 -13.99
C TYR A 57 44.88 -25.68 -13.52
#